data_AF-A0A849B6W6-F1
#
_entry.id   AF-A0A849B6W6-F1
#
_cell.length_a   1.000
_cell.length_b   1.000
_cell.length_c   1.000
_cell.angle_alpha   90.00
_cell.angle_beta   90.00
_cell.angle_gamma   90.00
#
_symmetry.space_group_name_H-M   'P 1'
#
loop_
_entity.id
_entity.type
_entity.pdbx_description
1 polymer ?
#
loop_
_entity_poly.entity_id
_entity_poly.type
_entity_poly.pdbx_seq_one_letter_code
_entity_poly.pdbx_strand_id
1 'polypeptide(L)'
;MILLLLDTNAYLRIAKRVKPLLGVAFGQKDYQLTILEDVEREFQRSPRLQINFPWFQDGALQSERLAKRFRLSRDDREQLDAAASVLRGWVIGNASQYRSPPSPVDCRVLAFGQLKQAIVVTDDLAMHKLGEEFGIATMHGHDLLRRMLAAKMVSKADVRGIYRALEANSDLPATWEKDRDTYFPRLFCREDDDPG
;
A
#
# COMPACT_ATOMS: atom_id res chain seq x y z
N MET A 1 10.54 -11.06 11.49
CA MET A 1 10.40 -9.96 10.53
C MET A 1 9.29 -10.31 9.55
N ILE A 2 8.28 -9.46 9.42
CA ILE A 2 7.17 -9.62 8.46
C ILE A 2 7.26 -8.50 7.42
N LEU A 3 7.35 -8.85 6.14
CA LEU A 3 7.35 -7.86 5.07
C LEU A 3 5.93 -7.39 4.79
N LEU A 4 5.77 -6.07 4.70
CA LEU A 4 4.54 -5.40 4.27
C LEU A 4 4.82 -4.80 2.89
N LEU A 5 4.24 -5.38 1.85
CA LEU A 5 4.40 -4.89 0.48
C LEU A 5 3.30 -3.89 0.17
N LEU A 6 3.66 -2.62 -0.03
CA LEU A 6 2.73 -1.60 -0.48
C LEU A 6 2.55 -1.71 -2.00
N ASP A 7 1.31 -1.69 -2.47
CA ASP A 7 1.03 -1.38 -3.88
C ASP A 7 1.27 0.11 -4.17
N THR A 8 1.11 0.51 -5.44
CA THR A 8 1.37 1.89 -5.86
C THR A 8 0.49 2.90 -5.13
N ASN A 9 -0.81 2.63 -5.02
CA ASN A 9 -1.74 3.58 -4.39
C ASN A 9 -1.50 3.67 -2.88
N ALA A 10 -1.33 2.55 -2.17
CA ALA A 10 -1.02 2.53 -0.75
C ALA A 10 0.29 3.28 -0.45
N TYR A 11 1.33 3.08 -1.27
CA TYR A 11 2.56 3.84 -1.15
C TYR A 11 2.33 5.35 -1.34
N LEU A 12 1.65 5.74 -2.42
CA LEU A 12 1.40 7.16 -2.74
C LEU A 12 0.56 7.86 -1.67
N ARG A 13 -0.42 7.18 -1.08
CA ARG A 13 -1.28 7.76 -0.04
C ARG A 13 -0.53 8.08 1.25
N ILE A 14 0.49 7.29 1.60
CA ILE A 14 1.14 7.32 2.92
C ILE A 14 2.52 8.00 2.88
N ALA A 15 3.34 7.73 1.86
CA ALA A 15 4.78 8.02 1.88
C ALA A 15 5.13 9.50 2.00
N LYS A 16 4.26 10.43 1.57
CA LYS A 16 4.53 11.86 1.69
C LYS A 16 4.73 12.31 3.15
N ARG A 17 3.98 11.72 4.08
CA ARG A 17 3.84 12.18 5.48
C ARG A 17 4.54 11.31 6.50
N VAL A 18 5.14 10.20 6.07
CA VAL A 18 5.78 9.23 6.95
C VAL A 18 7.20 9.02 6.47
N LYS A 19 8.19 9.42 7.28
CA LYS A 19 9.61 9.39 6.90
C LYS A 19 10.50 9.02 8.09
N PRO A 20 11.45 8.08 7.94
CA PRO A 20 11.56 7.12 6.84
C PRO A 20 10.38 6.14 6.84
N LEU A 21 9.86 5.80 5.66
CA LEU A 21 8.80 4.80 5.50
C LEU A 21 9.39 3.41 5.26
N LEU A 22 10.38 3.30 4.38
CA LEU A 22 10.83 2.02 3.81
C LEU A 22 12.07 1.48 4.51
N GLY A 23 12.09 0.17 4.70
CA GLY A 23 13.28 -0.52 5.24
C GLY A 23 13.52 -0.28 6.73
N VAL A 24 12.53 0.24 7.45
CA VAL A 24 12.58 0.47 8.90
C VAL A 24 11.66 -0.54 9.56
N ALA A 25 12.20 -1.31 10.50
CA ALA A 25 11.43 -2.26 11.28
C ALA A 25 10.57 -1.53 12.33
N PHE A 26 9.34 -1.97 12.55
CA PHE A 26 8.46 -1.40 13.57
C PHE A 26 7.50 -2.41 14.20
N GLY A 27 7.04 -2.07 15.41
CA GLY A 27 6.11 -2.88 16.19
C GLY A 27 6.72 -4.18 16.71
N GLN A 28 5.95 -4.94 17.50
CA GLN A 28 6.44 -6.17 18.16
C GLN A 28 6.70 -7.34 17.21
N LYS A 29 6.18 -7.28 15.98
CA LYS A 29 6.31 -8.35 14.97
C LYS A 29 7.44 -8.08 13.95
N ASP A 30 8.25 -7.04 14.19
CA ASP A 30 9.27 -6.56 13.26
C ASP A 30 8.72 -6.39 11.84
N TYR A 31 7.68 -5.58 11.71
CA TYR A 31 7.12 -5.23 10.41
C TYR A 31 8.10 -4.36 9.65
N GLN A 32 8.28 -4.62 8.36
CA GLN A 32 9.10 -3.77 7.50
C GLN A 32 8.36 -3.47 6.20
N LEU A 33 8.19 -2.18 5.90
CA LEU A 33 7.57 -1.74 4.65
C LEU A 33 8.56 -1.83 3.49
N THR A 34 8.05 -2.30 2.36
CA THR A 34 8.77 -2.36 1.09
C THR A 34 7.83 -2.09 -0.08
N ILE A 35 8.41 -1.84 -1.25
CA ILE A 35 7.73 -1.74 -2.54
C ILE A 35 8.53 -2.51 -3.60
N LEU A 36 7.92 -2.75 -4.75
CA LEU A 36 8.60 -3.24 -5.95
C LEU A 36 9.01 -2.07 -6.88
N GLU A 37 9.82 -2.38 -7.88
CA GLU A 37 10.12 -1.44 -8.98
C GLU A 37 8.86 -1.05 -9.78
N ASP A 38 7.79 -1.84 -9.70
CA ASP A 38 6.53 -1.61 -10.37
C ASP A 38 5.88 -0.28 -9.99
N VAL A 39 6.06 0.19 -8.74
CA VAL A 39 5.56 1.50 -8.29
C VAL A 39 6.17 2.65 -9.12
N GLU A 40 7.47 2.58 -9.40
CA GLU A 40 8.14 3.56 -10.26
C GLU A 40 7.60 3.51 -11.69
N ARG A 41 7.46 2.29 -12.23
CA ARG A 41 7.02 2.07 -13.62
C ARG A 41 5.58 2.55 -13.82
N GLU A 42 4.70 2.29 -12.85
CA GLU A 42 3.31 2.73 -12.90
C GLU A 42 3.19 4.24 -12.80
N PHE A 43 3.92 4.87 -11.86
CA PHE A 43 3.94 6.32 -11.74
C PHE A 43 4.42 7.00 -13.02
N GLN A 44 5.51 6.52 -13.62
CA GLN A 44 6.04 7.07 -14.88
C GLN A 44 5.08 6.93 -16.06
N ARG A 45 4.23 5.89 -16.08
CA ARG A 45 3.27 5.65 -17.15
C ARG A 45 1.95 6.38 -16.97
N SER A 46 1.64 6.87 -15.78
CA SER A 46 0.35 7.47 -15.46
C SER A 46 0.46 8.99 -15.27
N PRO A 47 0.08 9.81 -16.28
CA PRO A 47 0.01 11.26 -16.14
C PRO A 47 -0.88 11.69 -14.97
N ARG A 48 -1.96 10.95 -14.71
CA ARG A 48 -2.86 11.18 -13.58
C ARG A 48 -2.12 11.07 -12.24
N LEU A 49 -1.30 10.03 -12.05
CA LEU A 49 -0.52 9.88 -10.82
C LEU A 49 0.53 10.98 -10.68
N GLN A 50 1.16 11.39 -11.78
CA GLN A 50 2.13 12.49 -11.77
C GLN A 50 1.51 13.82 -11.36
N ILE A 51 0.30 14.11 -11.84
CA ILE A 51 -0.46 15.32 -11.46
C ILE A 51 -0.90 15.26 -10.00
N ASN A 52 -1.40 14.12 -9.53
CA ASN A 52 -1.96 13.99 -8.18
C ASN A 52 -0.88 13.87 -7.10
N PHE A 53 0.29 13.33 -7.44
CA PHE A 53 1.37 13.08 -6.51
C PHE A 53 2.71 13.68 -7.01
N PRO A 54 2.78 15.01 -7.20
CA PRO A 54 3.98 15.66 -7.74
C PRO A 54 5.21 15.50 -6.82
N TRP A 55 4.96 15.31 -5.53
CA TRP A 55 5.97 15.06 -4.49
C TRP A 55 6.70 13.72 -4.65
N PHE A 56 6.19 12.80 -5.49
CA PHE A 56 6.80 11.47 -5.64
C PHE A 56 8.26 11.53 -6.15
N GLN A 57 8.58 12.58 -6.90
CA GLN A 57 9.92 12.85 -7.43
C GLN A 57 10.77 13.73 -6.49
N ASP A 58 10.29 14.06 -5.29
CA ASP A 58 11.07 14.84 -4.30
C ASP A 58 12.34 14.07 -3.93
N GLY A 59 13.51 14.72 -4.04
CA GLY A 59 14.82 14.04 -4.01
C GLY A 59 15.08 13.16 -2.79
N ALA A 60 14.66 13.57 -1.59
CA ALA A 60 14.82 12.76 -0.37
C ALA A 60 13.97 11.47 -0.40
N LEU A 61 12.71 11.58 -0.85
CA LEU A 61 11.79 10.45 -0.94
C LEU A 61 12.18 9.51 -2.08
N GLN A 62 12.59 10.08 -3.22
CA GLN A 62 13.11 9.31 -4.33
C GLN A 62 14.36 8.53 -3.93
N SER A 63 15.31 9.17 -3.22
CA SER A 63 16.54 8.53 -2.76
C SER A 63 16.26 7.37 -1.81
N GLU A 64 15.38 7.56 -0.82
CA GLU A 64 14.92 6.49 0.07
C GLU A 64 14.32 5.33 -0.74
N ARG A 65 13.37 5.64 -1.64
CA ARG A 65 12.65 4.66 -2.43
C ARG A 65 13.56 3.82 -3.33
N LEU A 66 14.48 4.46 -4.05
CA LEU A 66 15.44 3.76 -4.92
C LEU A 66 16.45 2.92 -4.13
N ALA A 67 16.80 3.35 -2.93
CA ALA A 67 17.71 2.63 -2.05
C ALA A 67 17.04 1.45 -1.32
N LYS A 68 15.76 1.57 -0.94
CA LYS A 68 15.07 0.66 -0.03
C LYS A 68 13.99 -0.22 -0.68
N ARG A 69 13.65 -0.02 -1.96
CA ARG A 69 12.78 -0.95 -2.71
C ARG A 69 13.36 -2.35 -2.74
N PHE A 70 12.49 -3.36 -2.80
CA PHE A 70 12.92 -4.74 -2.94
C PHE A 70 13.60 -4.95 -4.31
N ARG A 71 14.76 -5.60 -4.31
CA ARG A 71 15.49 -5.97 -5.53
C ARG A 71 15.34 -7.46 -5.77
N LEU A 72 14.61 -7.80 -6.82
CA LEU A 72 14.46 -9.19 -7.26
C LEU A 72 15.77 -9.68 -7.89
N SER A 73 16.21 -10.88 -7.51
CA SER A 73 17.19 -11.63 -8.30
C SER A 73 16.58 -12.05 -9.64
N ARG A 74 17.40 -12.58 -10.56
CA ARG A 74 16.89 -13.13 -11.81
C ARG A 74 15.92 -14.28 -11.55
N ASP A 75 16.31 -15.23 -10.71
CA ASP A 75 15.50 -16.40 -10.37
C ASP A 75 14.20 -16.00 -9.66
N ASP A 76 14.27 -15.01 -8.75
CA ASP A 76 13.09 -14.46 -8.09
C ASP A 76 12.14 -13.82 -9.10
N ARG A 77 12.67 -13.14 -10.13
CA ARG A 77 11.85 -12.53 -11.17
C ARG A 77 11.17 -13.59 -12.03
N GLU A 78 11.87 -14.65 -12.42
CA GLU A 78 11.29 -15.75 -13.20
C GLU A 78 10.19 -16.48 -12.41
N GLN A 79 10.41 -16.75 -11.11
CA GLN A 79 9.39 -17.32 -10.23
C GLN A 79 8.19 -16.39 -10.06
N LEU A 80 8.44 -15.09 -9.88
CA LEU A 80 7.39 -14.08 -9.74
C LEU A 80 6.54 -13.98 -11.00
N ASP A 81 7.16 -13.98 -12.18
CA ASP A 81 6.46 -13.92 -13.46
C ASP A 81 5.57 -15.16 -13.66
N ALA A 82 6.08 -16.35 -13.31
CA ALA A 82 5.32 -17.60 -13.37
C ALA A 82 4.12 -17.58 -12.42
N ALA A 83 4.33 -17.21 -11.15
CA ALA A 83 3.25 -17.12 -10.15
C ALA A 83 2.21 -16.05 -10.53
N ALA A 84 2.65 -14.88 -11.01
CA ALA A 84 1.76 -13.83 -11.48
C ALA A 84 0.92 -14.28 -12.70
N SER A 85 1.48 -15.11 -13.58
CA SER A 85 0.76 -15.67 -14.73
C SER A 85 -0.39 -16.58 -14.30
N VAL A 86 -0.20 -17.37 -13.24
CA VAL A 86 -1.27 -18.22 -12.66
C VAL A 86 -2.42 -17.36 -12.14
N LEU A 87 -2.12 -16.35 -11.33
CA LEU A 87 -3.13 -15.42 -10.82
C LEU A 87 -3.86 -14.69 -11.96
N ARG A 88 -3.12 -14.24 -12.96
CA ARG A 88 -3.69 -13.58 -14.13
C ARG A 88 -4.59 -14.51 -14.94
N GLY A 89 -4.20 -15.76 -15.13
CA GLY A 89 -5.02 -16.78 -15.80
C GLY A 89 -6.35 -16.99 -15.08
N TRP A 90 -6.33 -17.05 -13.75
CA TRP A 90 -7.53 -17.12 -12.93
C TRP A 90 -8.42 -15.89 -13.10
N VAL A 91 -7.86 -14.69 -12.98
CA VAL A 91 -8.61 -13.43 -13.14
C VAL A 91 -9.29 -13.35 -14.52
N ILE A 92 -8.57 -13.73 -15.59
CA ILE A 92 -9.14 -13.74 -16.95
C ILE A 92 -10.28 -14.77 -17.06
N GLY A 93 -10.08 -15.98 -16.54
CA GLY A 93 -11.11 -17.03 -16.55
C GLY A 93 -12.34 -16.71 -15.71
N ASN A 94 -12.20 -15.81 -14.73
CA ASN A 94 -13.23 -15.45 -13.76
C ASN A 94 -13.57 -13.95 -13.77
N ALA A 95 -13.37 -13.26 -14.89
CA ALA A 95 -13.48 -11.79 -14.96
C ALA A 95 -14.85 -11.26 -14.50
N SER A 96 -15.92 -12.02 -14.74
CA SER A 96 -17.29 -11.68 -14.33
C SER A 96 -17.50 -11.62 -12.81
N GLN A 97 -16.59 -12.19 -12.04
CA GLN A 97 -16.65 -12.19 -10.58
C GLN A 97 -16.14 -10.89 -9.96
N TYR A 98 -15.54 -10.00 -10.74
CA TYR A 98 -15.00 -8.73 -10.28
C TYR A 98 -15.76 -7.58 -10.94
N ARG A 99 -16.09 -6.55 -10.16
CA ARG A 99 -16.59 -5.29 -10.73
C ARG A 99 -15.56 -4.64 -11.65
N SER A 100 -14.30 -4.69 -11.22
CA SER A 100 -13.11 -4.32 -12.00
C SER A 100 -12.06 -5.39 -11.72
N PRO A 101 -11.69 -6.23 -12.69
CA PRO A 101 -10.71 -7.29 -12.49
C PRO A 101 -9.32 -6.73 -12.13
N PRO A 102 -8.54 -7.40 -11.25
CA PRO A 102 -7.17 -7.02 -10.96
C PRO A 102 -6.32 -6.96 -12.24
N SER A 103 -5.50 -5.92 -12.36
CA SER A 103 -4.58 -5.73 -13.48
C SER A 103 -3.43 -6.74 -13.45
N PRO A 104 -2.62 -6.83 -14.52
CA PRO A 104 -1.39 -7.64 -14.51
C PRO A 104 -0.40 -7.22 -13.41
N VAL A 105 -0.35 -5.93 -13.05
CA VAL A 105 0.51 -5.42 -11.98
C VAL A 105 -0.04 -5.86 -10.62
N ASP A 106 -1.35 -5.82 -10.43
CA ASP A 106 -1.99 -6.27 -9.19
C ASP A 106 -1.75 -7.77 -8.94
N CYS A 107 -1.88 -8.58 -10.00
CA CYS A 107 -1.52 -10.00 -9.97
C CYS A 107 -0.05 -10.21 -9.59
N ARG A 108 0.86 -9.38 -10.13
CA ARG A 108 2.28 -9.43 -9.79
C ARG A 108 2.54 -9.09 -8.32
N VAL A 109 1.91 -8.05 -7.79
CA VAL A 109 2.03 -7.65 -6.38
C VAL A 109 1.55 -8.75 -5.45
N LEU A 110 0.41 -9.38 -5.74
CA LEU A 110 -0.11 -10.52 -4.97
C LEU A 110 0.80 -11.75 -5.06
N ALA A 111 1.28 -12.08 -6.25
CA ALA A 111 2.22 -13.18 -6.44
C ALA A 111 3.51 -12.98 -5.61
N PHE A 112 4.02 -11.75 -5.51
CA PHE A 112 5.13 -11.45 -4.61
C PHE A 112 4.77 -11.72 -3.16
N GLY A 113 3.58 -11.26 -2.73
CA GLY A 113 3.02 -11.53 -1.41
C GLY A 113 3.06 -13.01 -1.06
N GLN A 114 2.64 -13.85 -2.00
CA GLN A 114 2.67 -15.30 -1.87
C GLN A 114 4.11 -15.85 -1.74
N LEU A 115 4.99 -15.51 -2.69
CA LEU A 115 6.35 -16.08 -2.77
C LEU A 115 7.23 -15.67 -1.59
N LYS A 116 7.09 -14.43 -1.12
CA LYS A 116 7.89 -13.89 -0.01
C LYS A 116 7.16 -13.93 1.33
N GLN A 117 5.97 -14.55 1.38
CA GLN A 117 5.11 -14.58 2.57
C GLN A 117 4.90 -13.17 3.17
N ALA A 118 4.79 -12.18 2.29
CA ALA A 118 4.58 -10.78 2.64
C ALA A 118 3.07 -10.50 2.70
N ILE A 119 2.69 -9.56 3.57
CA ILE A 119 1.32 -9.05 3.59
C ILE A 119 1.23 -7.92 2.57
N VAL A 120 0.32 -8.04 1.60
CA VAL A 120 0.08 -7.01 0.59
C VAL A 120 -0.85 -5.95 1.16
N VAL A 121 -0.36 -4.72 1.21
CA VAL A 121 -1.13 -3.56 1.66
C VAL A 121 -1.73 -2.87 0.44
N THR A 122 -3.05 -2.94 0.32
CA THR A 122 -3.84 -2.36 -0.78
C THR A 122 -5.25 -2.02 -0.30
N ASP A 123 -5.87 -1.05 -0.95
CA ASP A 123 -7.29 -0.72 -0.72
C ASP A 123 -8.20 -1.21 -1.87
N ASP A 124 -7.63 -1.91 -2.86
CA ASP A 124 -8.42 -2.49 -3.96
C ASP A 124 -9.14 -3.76 -3.50
N LEU A 125 -10.47 -3.69 -3.44
CA LEU A 125 -11.32 -4.82 -3.03
C LEU A 125 -11.20 -6.04 -3.96
N ALA A 126 -10.89 -5.83 -5.24
CA ALA A 126 -10.65 -6.93 -6.17
C ALA A 126 -9.34 -7.68 -5.83
N MET A 127 -8.31 -6.96 -5.37
CA MET A 127 -7.08 -7.57 -4.86
C MET A 127 -7.31 -8.31 -3.53
N HIS A 128 -8.10 -7.75 -2.62
CA HIS A 128 -8.49 -8.46 -1.38
C HIS A 128 -9.23 -9.76 -1.68
N LYS A 129 -10.20 -9.72 -2.59
CA LYS A 129 -10.94 -10.90 -3.04
C LYS A 129 -10.01 -11.95 -3.66
N LEU A 130 -9.14 -11.55 -4.59
CA LEU A 130 -8.18 -12.46 -5.21
C LEU A 130 -7.19 -13.02 -4.17
N GLY A 131 -6.79 -12.20 -3.20
CA GLY A 131 -5.95 -12.62 -2.10
C GLY A 131 -6.61 -13.71 -1.25
N GLU A 132 -7.87 -13.55 -0.90
CA GLU A 132 -8.67 -14.56 -0.18
C GLU A 132 -8.76 -15.88 -0.96
N GLU A 133 -9.06 -15.82 -2.27
CA GLU A 133 -9.17 -16.99 -3.15
C GLU A 133 -7.88 -17.82 -3.22
N PHE A 134 -6.72 -17.17 -3.08
CA PHE A 134 -5.40 -17.81 -3.16
C PHE A 134 -4.69 -17.94 -1.81
N GLY A 135 -5.33 -17.57 -0.70
CA GLY A 135 -4.72 -17.59 0.63
C GLY A 135 -3.54 -16.62 0.79
N ILE A 136 -3.53 -15.52 0.03
CA ILE A 136 -2.51 -14.46 0.08
C ILE A 136 -2.96 -13.42 1.09
N ALA A 137 -2.11 -13.13 2.07
CA ALA A 137 -2.43 -12.16 3.11
C ALA A 137 -2.50 -10.73 2.53
N THR A 138 -3.66 -10.09 2.66
CA THR A 138 -3.88 -8.68 2.31
C THR A 138 -4.26 -7.86 3.55
N MET A 139 -4.10 -6.54 3.46
CA MET A 139 -4.41 -5.59 4.54
C MET A 139 -4.75 -4.22 3.95
N HIS A 140 -5.68 -3.47 4.56
CA HIS A 140 -5.97 -2.11 4.12
C HIS A 140 -4.91 -1.11 4.58
N GLY A 141 -4.83 0.04 3.91
CA GLY A 141 -3.89 1.09 4.34
C GLY A 141 -4.22 1.69 5.72
N HIS A 142 -5.50 1.73 6.10
CA HIS A 142 -5.89 2.19 7.45
C HIS A 142 -5.43 1.22 8.56
N ASP A 143 -5.41 -0.09 8.28
CA ASP A 143 -4.84 -1.09 9.19
C ASP A 143 -3.35 -0.86 9.40
N LEU A 144 -2.62 -0.58 8.31
CA LEU A 144 -1.21 -0.23 8.37
C LEU A 144 -1.01 1.00 9.26
N LEU A 145 -1.76 2.09 9.01
CA LEU A 145 -1.69 3.30 9.83
C LEU A 145 -1.99 3.03 11.30
N ARG A 146 -2.95 2.14 11.61
CA ARG A 146 -3.24 1.74 12.99
C ARG A 146 -2.03 1.04 13.63
N ARG A 147 -1.38 0.13 12.92
CA ARG A 147 -0.17 -0.57 13.40
C ARG A 147 1.00 0.38 13.59
N MET A 148 1.20 1.30 12.66
CA MET A 148 2.25 2.32 12.74
C MET A 148 2.00 3.26 13.93
N LEU A 149 0.75 3.69 14.15
CA LEU A 149 0.37 4.52 15.30
C LEU A 149 0.62 3.79 16.62
N ALA A 150 0.23 2.52 16.72
CA ALA A 150 0.50 1.70 17.90
C ALA A 150 2.00 1.52 18.17
N ALA A 151 2.81 1.46 17.11
CA ALA A 151 4.27 1.39 17.17
C ALA A 151 4.95 2.76 17.34
N LYS A 152 4.19 3.86 17.45
CA LYS A 152 4.69 5.25 17.51
C LYS A 152 5.53 5.67 16.30
N MET A 153 5.36 5.01 15.15
CA MET A 153 5.98 5.39 13.87
C MET A 153 5.29 6.59 13.22
N VAL A 154 4.03 6.81 13.55
CA VAL A 154 3.24 7.98 13.16
C VAL A 154 2.52 8.51 14.39
N SER A 155 2.30 9.82 14.42
CA SER A 155 1.51 10.48 15.44
C SER A 155 0.02 10.48 15.07
N LYS A 156 -0.83 10.86 16.03
CA LYS A 156 -2.25 11.14 15.78
C LYS A 156 -2.44 12.28 14.78
N ALA A 157 -1.55 13.28 14.79
CA ALA A 157 -1.57 14.38 13.83
C ALA A 157 -1.26 13.90 12.41
N ASP A 158 -0.29 13.00 12.25
CA ASP A 158 0.06 12.41 10.95
C ASP A 158 -1.11 11.62 10.37
N VAL A 159 -1.77 10.77 11.17
CA VAL A 159 -2.94 10.01 10.73
C VAL A 159 -4.06 10.95 10.28
N ARG A 160 -4.39 11.98 11.06
CA ARG A 160 -5.39 13.00 10.66
C ARG A 160 -4.98 13.72 9.38
N GLY A 161 -3.71 14.09 9.26
CA GLY A 161 -3.15 14.77 8.10
C GLY A 161 -3.19 13.93 6.82
N ILE A 162 -3.03 12.59 6.94
CA ILE A 162 -3.21 11.67 5.82
C ILE A 162 -4.68 11.62 5.41
N TYR A 163 -5.61 11.36 6.35
CA TYR A 163 -7.05 11.33 6.04
C TYR A 163 -7.53 12.61 5.36
N ARG A 164 -7.24 13.78 5.94
CA ARG A 164 -7.60 15.09 5.36
C ARG A 164 -7.04 15.30 3.96
N ALA A 165 -5.81 14.84 3.70
CA ALA A 165 -5.21 14.98 2.39
C ALA A 165 -5.85 14.05 1.35
N LEU A 166 -6.25 12.85 1.75
CA LEU A 166 -6.96 11.93 0.87
C LEU A 166 -8.37 12.44 0.55
N GLU A 167 -9.08 12.99 1.54
CA GLU A 167 -10.38 13.64 1.34
C GLU A 167 -10.27 14.83 0.39
N ALA A 168 -9.31 15.74 0.63
CA ALA A 168 -9.09 16.90 -0.23
C ALA A 168 -8.75 16.54 -1.68
N ASN A 169 -8.09 15.39 -1.88
CA ASN A 169 -7.73 14.88 -3.21
C ASN A 169 -8.81 13.99 -3.84
N SER A 170 -9.96 13.79 -3.18
CA SER A 170 -11.00 12.82 -3.58
C SER A 170 -10.44 11.41 -3.80
N ASP A 171 -9.46 11.01 -2.98
CA ASP A 171 -8.76 9.72 -3.04
C ASP A 171 -8.90 8.93 -1.71
N LEU A 172 -9.76 9.37 -0.79
CA LEU A 172 -10.05 8.60 0.43
C LEU A 172 -10.81 7.31 0.06
N PRO A 173 -10.26 6.11 0.35
CA PRO A 173 -10.97 4.87 0.06
C PRO A 173 -12.23 4.72 0.93
N ALA A 174 -13.32 4.21 0.35
CA ALA A 174 -14.58 4.02 1.07
C ALA A 174 -14.43 3.13 2.33
N THR A 175 -13.51 2.17 2.31
CA THR A 175 -13.21 1.33 3.49
C THR A 175 -12.56 2.12 4.62
N TRP A 176 -11.72 3.12 4.30
CA TRP A 176 -11.12 3.98 5.32
C TRP A 176 -12.14 4.85 6.02
N GLU A 177 -13.14 5.34 5.28
CA GLU A 177 -14.25 6.12 5.83
C GLU A 177 -15.16 5.23 6.69
N LYS A 178 -15.60 4.10 6.14
CA LYS A 178 -16.47 3.13 6.82
C LYS A 178 -15.88 2.65 8.16
N ASP A 179 -14.59 2.32 8.17
CA ASP A 179 -13.95 1.68 9.32
C ASP A 179 -13.17 2.69 10.19
N ARG A 180 -13.25 3.99 9.89
CA ARG A 180 -12.50 5.06 10.55
C ARG A 180 -12.59 5.01 12.07
N ASP A 181 -13.81 4.98 12.60
CA ASP A 181 -14.05 5.09 14.04
C ASP A 181 -13.81 3.76 14.76
N THR A 182 -13.83 2.64 14.03
CA THR A 182 -13.41 1.32 14.51
C THR A 182 -11.90 1.27 14.72
N TYR A 183 -11.12 1.73 13.74
CA TYR A 183 -9.65 1.69 13.81
C TYR A 183 -9.05 2.84 14.63
N PHE A 184 -9.71 3.99 14.66
CA PHE A 184 -9.24 5.19 15.34
C PHE A 184 -10.30 5.81 16.27
N PRO A 185 -10.71 5.10 17.33
CA PRO A 185 -11.72 5.60 18.26
C PRO A 185 -11.33 6.96 18.84
N ARG A 186 -12.24 7.94 18.75
CA ARG A 186 -12.08 9.31 19.26
C ARG A 186 -10.94 10.11 18.63
N LEU A 187 -10.26 9.60 17.60
CA LEU A 187 -9.19 10.35 16.93
C LEU A 187 -9.73 11.54 16.13
N PHE A 188 -10.93 11.38 15.57
CA PHE A 188 -11.61 12.37 14.74
C PHE A 188 -12.75 13.09 15.50
N CYS A 189 -13.07 12.66 16.72
CA CYS A 189 -14.08 13.28 17.57
C CYS A 189 -13.47 14.46 18.35
N ARG A 190 -13.18 15.57 17.66
CA ARG A 190 -12.89 16.94 18.14
C ARG A 190 -12.08 17.64 17.05
N GLU A 191 -12.78 18.39 16.22
CA GLU A 191 -12.20 19.62 15.68
C GLU A 191 -12.38 20.69 16.77
N ASP A 192 -11.49 21.66 16.81
CA ASP A 192 -11.34 22.73 17.82
C ASP A 192 -10.33 22.43 18.95
N ASP A 193 -9.39 23.36 19.11
CA ASP A 193 -8.24 23.43 20.03
C ASP A 193 -6.94 22.71 19.63
N ASP A 194 -6.28 23.19 18.56
CA ASP A 194 -4.82 23.40 18.61
C ASP A 194 -4.40 24.52 17.63
N PRO A 195 -4.19 25.77 18.09
CA PRO A 195 -3.52 26.79 17.33
C PRO A 195 -2.01 26.64 17.58
N GLY A 196 -1.32 25.90 16.70
CA GLY A 196 0.14 25.81 16.66
C GLY A 196 0.70 26.45 15.42
#